data_AF-A0A399EXR8-F1
#
_entry.id   AF-A0A399EXR8-F1
#
_cell.length_a   1.000
_cell.length_b   1.000
_cell.length_c   1.000
_cell.angle_alpha   90.00
_cell.angle_beta   90.00
_cell.angle_gamma   90.00
#
_symmetry.space_group_name_H-M   'P 1'
#
loop_
_entity.id
_entity.type
_entity.pdbx_description
1 polymer ?
#
loop_
_entity_poly.entity_id
_entity_poly.type
_entity_poly.pdbx_seq_one_letter_code
_entity_poly.pdbx_strand_id
1 'polypeptide(L)'
;MLRGPWASRRGGQRFRALMAKPDPADLAFVSGLLEAGKVVPVIERRYPLLEAAEALRYLGQGHARGKLVVVVRQEPAPSSPSA
;
A
#
# COMPACT_ATOMS: atom_id res chain seq x y z
N MET A 1 11.69 -8.00 2.84
CA MET A 1 12.64 -7.65 3.92
C MET A 1 13.70 -6.68 3.41
N LEU A 2 13.86 -5.55 4.10
CA LEU A 2 14.77 -4.45 3.78
C LEU A 2 16.23 -4.96 3.75
N ARG A 3 16.80 -5.15 2.56
CA ARG A 3 18.26 -5.23 2.42
C ARG A 3 18.79 -3.84 2.76
N GLY A 4 19.23 -3.67 4.00
CA GLY A 4 19.81 -2.44 4.51
C GLY A 4 21.01 -1.95 3.68
N PRO A 5 21.56 -0.78 4.01
CA PRO A 5 22.54 -0.04 3.21
C PRO A 5 23.96 -0.62 3.32
N TRP A 6 24.13 -1.93 3.12
CA TRP A 6 25.42 -2.62 3.23
C TRP A 6 26.12 -2.80 1.87
N ALA A 7 25.52 -2.30 0.79
CA ALA A 7 26.16 -2.23 -0.53
C ALA A 7 27.10 -1.02 -0.70
N SER A 8 27.35 -0.23 0.35
CA SER A 8 28.23 0.96 0.23
C SER A 8 29.72 0.65 0.09
N ARG A 9 30.15 -0.62 0.21
CA ARG A 9 31.58 -1.00 0.16
C ARG A 9 32.14 -1.30 -1.23
N ARG A 10 31.32 -1.38 -2.29
CA ARG A 10 31.81 -1.51 -3.67
C ARG A 10 31.00 -0.61 -4.59
N GLY A 11 31.44 0.63 -4.71
CA GLY A 11 30.95 1.59 -5.71
C GLY A 11 29.94 2.59 -5.17
N GLY A 12 30.41 3.59 -4.41
CA GLY A 12 29.93 4.99 -4.33
C GLY A 12 28.44 5.34 -4.21
N GLN A 13 27.51 4.37 -4.19
CA GLN A 13 26.08 4.62 -4.26
C GLN A 13 25.54 4.91 -2.87
N ARG A 14 25.17 6.17 -2.67
CA ARG A 14 24.50 6.66 -1.46
C ARG A 14 23.01 6.33 -1.56
N PHE A 15 22.57 5.29 -0.85
CA PHE A 15 21.15 5.01 -0.66
C PHE A 15 20.61 5.86 0.49
N ARG A 16 19.52 6.59 0.26
CA ARG A 16 18.77 7.32 1.29
C ARG A 16 17.37 6.75 1.37
N ALA A 17 16.90 6.48 2.58
CA ALA A 17 15.50 6.18 2.80
C ALA A 17 14.70 7.48 2.61
N LEU A 18 13.75 7.47 1.67
CA LEU A 18 12.78 8.55 1.52
C LEU A 18 11.58 8.21 2.41
N MET A 19 11.36 9.04 3.43
CA MET A 19 10.20 8.97 4.30
C MET A 19 9.47 10.31 4.17
N ALA A 20 8.23 10.27 3.71
CA ALA A 20 7.38 11.45 3.69
C ALA A 20 6.94 11.77 5.12
N LYS A 21 7.07 13.03 5.52
CA LYS A 21 6.45 13.52 6.76
C LYS A 21 4.98 13.84 6.43
N PRO A 22 4.01 13.35 7.20
CA PRO A 22 2.61 13.70 6.97
C PRO A 22 2.39 15.20 7.13
N ASP A 23 1.83 15.85 6.10
CA ASP A 23 1.41 17.25 6.09
C ASP A 23 -0.03 17.34 5.55
N PRO A 24 -0.96 18.04 6.23
CA PRO A 24 -2.36 18.11 5.79
C PRO A 24 -2.55 18.74 4.40
N ALA A 25 -1.76 19.76 4.05
CA ALA A 25 -1.90 20.44 2.75
C ALA A 25 -1.40 19.55 1.61
N ASP A 26 -0.29 18.86 1.83
CA ASP A 26 0.22 17.87 0.87
C ASP A 26 -0.77 16.71 0.67
N LEU A 27 -1.38 16.20 1.75
CA LEU A 27 -2.39 15.14 1.66
C LEU A 27 -3.66 15.62 0.93
N ALA A 28 -4.10 16.85 1.17
CA ALA A 28 -5.24 17.43 0.44
C ALA A 28 -4.94 17.57 -1.06
N PHE A 29 -3.72 18.00 -1.41
CA PHE A 29 -3.27 18.06 -2.80
C PHE A 29 -3.30 16.68 -3.46
N VAL A 30 -2.76 15.65 -2.78
CA VAL A 30 -2.79 14.26 -3.29
C VAL A 30 -4.22 13.74 -3.42
N SER A 31 -5.13 14.05 -2.48
CA SER A 31 -6.56 13.70 -2.60
C SER A 31 -7.18 14.25 -3.87
N GLY A 32 -6.93 15.52 -4.18
CA GLY A 32 -7.42 16.15 -5.42
C GLY A 32 -6.91 15.45 -6.69
N LEU A 33 -5.69 14.92 -6.68
CA LEU A 33 -5.16 14.13 -7.80
C LEU A 33 -5.84 12.76 -7.93
N LEU A 34 -6.18 12.12 -6.81
CA LEU A 34 -6.92 10.85 -6.79
C LEU A 34 -8.36 11.04 -7.29
N GLU A 35 -9.06 12.07 -6.79
CA GLU A 35 -10.43 12.42 -7.18
C GLU A 35 -10.52 12.79 -8.67
N ALA A 36 -9.54 13.52 -9.19
CA ALA A 36 -9.46 13.86 -10.61
C ALA A 36 -9.04 12.69 -11.52
N GLY A 37 -8.77 11.50 -10.95
CA GLY A 37 -8.30 10.33 -11.70
C GLY A 37 -6.90 10.47 -12.33
N LYS A 38 -6.16 11.53 -11.98
CA LYS A 38 -4.79 11.78 -12.49
C LYS A 38 -3.78 10.85 -11.84
N VAL A 39 -4.05 10.42 -10.62
CA VAL A 39 -3.31 9.36 -9.92
C VAL A 39 -4.29 8.26 -9.60
N VAL A 40 -4.00 7.04 -10.06
CA VAL A 40 -4.83 5.85 -9.78
C VAL A 40 -3.99 4.86 -8.99
N PRO A 41 -4.37 4.53 -7.74
CA PRO A 41 -3.63 3.55 -6.96
C PRO A 41 -3.83 2.16 -7.54
N VAL A 42 -2.73 1.48 -7.87
CA VAL A 42 -2.77 0.07 -8.26
C VAL A 42 -2.94 -0.78 -7.01
N ILE A 43 -4.15 -1.29 -6.79
CA ILE A 43 -4.47 -2.19 -5.69
C ILE A 43 -4.18 -3.61 -6.14
N GLU A 44 -3.20 -4.24 -5.50
CA GLU A 44 -2.77 -5.58 -5.88
C GLU A 44 -3.66 -6.66 -5.23
N ARG A 45 -3.93 -6.52 -3.93
CA ARG A 45 -4.74 -7.45 -3.15
C ARG A 45 -5.54 -6.73 -2.08
N ARG A 46 -6.71 -7.28 -1.78
CA ARG A 46 -7.56 -6.88 -0.66
C ARG A 46 -7.64 -8.05 0.32
N TYR A 47 -7.50 -7.76 1.60
CA TYR A 47 -7.63 -8.73 2.69
C TYR A 47 -8.76 -8.28 3.62
N PRO A 48 -9.63 -9.17 4.11
CA PRO A 48 -10.48 -8.82 5.24
C PRO A 48 -9.62 -8.51 6.47
N LEU A 49 -10.17 -7.76 7.42
CA LEU A 49 -9.46 -7.44 8.67
C LEU A 49 -8.94 -8.69 9.40
N LEU A 50 -9.69 -9.80 9.35
CA LEU A 50 -9.30 -11.08 9.94
C LEU A 50 -7.98 -11.64 9.36
N GLU A 51 -7.66 -11.30 8.12
CA GLU A 51 -6.46 -11.75 7.41
C GLU A 51 -5.34 -10.69 7.38
N ALA A 52 -5.41 -9.65 8.23
CA ALA A 52 -4.37 -8.62 8.28
C ALA A 52 -2.96 -9.18 8.53
N ALA A 53 -2.83 -10.25 9.32
CA ALA A 53 -1.55 -10.93 9.54
C ALA A 53 -0.98 -11.51 8.24
N GLU A 54 -1.84 -12.07 7.39
CA GLU A 54 -1.46 -12.66 6.10
C GLU A 54 -1.04 -11.57 5.09
N ALA A 55 -1.72 -10.42 5.12
CA ALA A 55 -1.34 -9.24 4.34
C ALA A 55 0.08 -8.77 4.71
N LEU A 56 0.40 -8.70 6.01
CA LEU A 56 1.74 -8.32 6.48
C LEU A 56 2.80 -9.36 6.14
N ARG A 57 2.48 -10.66 6.25
CA ARG A 57 3.37 -11.75 5.85
C ARG A 57 3.69 -11.70 4.35
N TYR A 58 2.69 -11.44 3.51
CA TYR A 58 2.87 -11.25 2.06
C TYR A 58 3.76 -10.02 1.76
N LEU A 59 3.49 -8.88 2.41
CA LEU A 59 4.32 -7.69 2.29
C LEU A 59 5.78 -7.96 2.70
N GLY A 60 5.98 -8.71 3.78
CA GLY A 60 7.30 -9.09 4.30
C GLY A 60 8.17 -9.84 3.29
N GLN A 61 7.57 -10.62 2.39
CA GLN A 61 8.27 -11.34 1.33
C GLN A 61 8.85 -10.41 0.25
N GLY A 62 8.40 -9.15 0.19
CA GLY A 62 8.89 -8.16 -0.80
C GLY A 62 8.34 -8.35 -2.21
N HIS A 63 7.29 -9.15 -2.38
CA HIS A 63 6.65 -9.40 -3.68
C HIS A 63 5.54 -8.40 -4.03
N ALA A 64 5.13 -7.54 -3.08
CA ALA A 64 4.09 -6.55 -3.32
C ALA A 64 4.58 -5.47 -4.29
N ARG A 65 3.93 -5.37 -5.45
CA ARG A 65 4.16 -4.39 -6.51
C ARG A 65 3.13 -3.24 -6.48
N GLY A 66 2.02 -3.43 -5.78
CA GLY A 66 0.98 -2.41 -5.58
C GLY A 66 0.67 -2.16 -4.11
N LYS A 67 -0.46 -1.48 -3.86
CA LYS A 67 -0.99 -1.28 -2.51
C LYS A 67 -1.78 -2.53 -2.09
N LEU A 68 -1.51 -2.99 -0.88
CA LEU A 68 -2.35 -3.97 -0.19
C LEU A 68 -3.37 -3.20 0.63
N VAL A 69 -4.63 -3.61 0.57
CA VAL A 69 -5.73 -2.96 1.29
C VAL A 69 -6.32 -3.94 2.28
N VAL A 70 -6.49 -3.51 3.53
CA VAL A 70 -7.25 -4.24 4.55
C VAL A 70 -8.65 -3.65 4.63
N VAL A 71 -9.65 -4.49 4.42
CA VAL A 71 -11.07 -4.11 4.41
C VAL A 71 -11.64 -4.31 5.80
N VAL A 72 -12.01 -3.20 6.46
CA VAL A 72 -12.49 -3.17 7.86
C VAL A 72 -14.01 -3.36 7.94
N ARG A 73 -14.77 -2.91 6.93
CA ARG A 73 -16.20 -3.19 6.77
C ARG A 73 -16.39 -4.00 5.51
N GLN A 74 -16.92 -5.22 5.65
CA GLN A 74 -17.40 -5.95 4.49
C GLN A 74 -18.74 -5.34 4.11
N GLU A 75 -18.82 -4.80 2.89
CA GLU A 75 -20.12 -4.55 2.26
C GLU A 75 -20.82 -5.91 2.19
N PRO A 76 -22.04 -6.06 2.75
CA PRO A 76 -22.75 -7.32 2.63
C PRO A 76 -22.84 -7.68 1.14
N ALA A 77 -22.56 -8.95 0.82
CA ALA A 77 -22.78 -9.45 -0.53
C ALA A 77 -24.21 -9.06 -0.95
N PRO A 78 -24.43 -8.59 -2.19
CA PRO A 78 -25.79 -8.29 -2.65
C PRO A 78 -26.61 -9.55 -2.40
N SER A 79 -27.59 -9.42 -1.50
CA SER A 79 -28.47 -10.54 -1.16
C SER A 79 -29.10 -11.00 -2.46
N SER A 80 -28.80 -12.23 -2.86
CA SER A 80 -29.49 -12.88 -3.98
C SER A 80 -30.99 -12.67 -3.79
N PRO A 81 -31.73 -12.23 -4.82
CA PRO A 81 -33.18 -12.10 -4.70
C PRO A 81 -33.72 -13.48 -4.33
N SER A 82 -34.38 -13.55 -3.16
CA SER A 82 -35.15 -14.71 -2.75
C SER A 82 -36.32 -14.84 -3.70
N ALA A 83 -36.32 -15.92 -4.49
CA ALA A 83 -37.43 -16.55 -5.22
C ALA A 83 -38.36 -15.65 -6.04
#